data_AF-A0A952A0F6-F1
#
_entry.id   AF-A0A952A0F6-F1
#
_cell.length_a   1.000
_cell.length_b   1.000
_cell.length_c   1.000
_cell.angle_alpha   90.00
_cell.angle_beta   90.00
_cell.angle_gamma   90.00
#
_symmetry.space_group_name_H-M   'P 1'
#
loop_
_entity.id
_entity.type
_entity.pdbx_description
1 polymer ?
#
loop_
_entity_poly.entity_id
_entity_poly.type
_entity_poly.pdbx_seq_one_letter_code
_entity_poly.pdbx_strand_id
1 'polypeptide(L)'
;MLPWQQLFLMIFSLFSLIVSAKGLYESSRKGRAFTDTIFLGWLGIFVWGDAVVFGPFWFLAAFITLLLRDWYLFAVIISVFWVVRSVGEMIYWFNQQFSPLRRNPPEKMRCYGLFKSEAVWFGYQIFWQSVCVAAVISSIYFVHTWLSK
;
A
#
# COMPACT_ATOMS: atom_id res chain seq x y z
N MET A 1 19.40 -15.91 0.14
CA MET A 1 17.96 -16.26 0.15
C MET A 1 17.78 -17.76 -0.10
N LEU A 2 16.98 -18.43 0.72
CA LEU A 2 16.66 -19.86 0.62
C LEU A 2 15.62 -20.12 -0.51
N PRO A 3 15.53 -21.34 -1.07
CA PRO A 3 14.59 -21.64 -2.16
C PRO A 3 13.12 -21.39 -1.82
N TRP A 4 12.69 -21.71 -0.59
CA TRP A 4 11.31 -21.47 -0.16
C TRP A 4 10.97 -19.97 -0.08
N GLN A 5 11.95 -19.11 0.25
CA GLN A 5 11.78 -17.65 0.30
C GLN A 5 11.58 -17.09 -1.11
N GLN A 6 12.33 -17.60 -2.10
CA GLN A 6 12.15 -17.25 -3.51
C GLN A 6 10.75 -17.65 -3.99
N LEU A 7 10.36 -18.90 -3.73
CA LEU A 7 9.03 -19.41 -4.11
C LEU A 7 7.91 -18.58 -3.47
N PHE A 8 8.04 -18.27 -2.18
CA PHE A 8 7.10 -17.42 -1.47
C PHE A 8 6.96 -16.05 -2.15
N LEU A 9 8.07 -15.34 -2.41
CA LEU A 9 8.01 -13.99 -3.01
C LEU A 9 7.45 -14.02 -4.43
N MET A 10 7.72 -15.07 -5.22
CA MET A 10 7.14 -15.23 -6.55
C MET A 10 5.62 -15.37 -6.46
N ILE A 11 5.13 -16.29 -5.62
CA ILE A 11 3.69 -16.48 -5.40
C ILE A 11 3.05 -15.21 -4.85
N PHE A 12 3.69 -14.56 -3.88
CA PHE A 12 3.22 -13.34 -3.25
C PHE A 12 3.12 -12.18 -4.26
N SER A 13 4.12 -12.04 -5.14
CA SER A 13 4.12 -11.00 -6.18
C SER A 13 2.98 -11.22 -7.18
N LEU A 14 2.76 -12.45 -7.64
CA LEU A 14 1.65 -12.80 -8.53
C LEU A 14 0.29 -12.61 -7.86
N PHE A 15 0.15 -13.04 -6.61
CA PHE A 15 -1.04 -12.82 -5.80
C PHE A 15 -1.36 -11.33 -5.67
N SER A 16 -0.35 -10.49 -5.42
CA SER A 16 -0.49 -9.03 -5.31
C SER A 16 -0.99 -8.39 -6.61
N LEU A 17 -0.53 -8.87 -7.77
CA LEU A 17 -1.05 -8.43 -9.07
C LEU A 17 -2.52 -8.85 -9.28
N ILE A 18 -2.89 -10.09 -8.92
CA ILE A 18 -4.27 -10.56 -9.03
C ILE A 18 -5.19 -9.73 -8.13
N VAL A 19 -4.76 -9.47 -6.88
CA VAL A 19 -5.49 -8.62 -5.93
C VAL A 19 -5.63 -7.20 -6.47
N SER A 20 -4.57 -6.62 -7.06
CA SER A 20 -4.63 -5.31 -7.72
C SER A 20 -5.64 -5.26 -8.86
N ALA A 21 -5.58 -6.23 -9.78
CA ALA A 21 -6.50 -6.32 -10.92
C ALA A 21 -7.96 -6.45 -10.46
N LYS A 22 -8.21 -7.27 -9.43
CA LYS A 22 -9.52 -7.41 -8.82
C LYS A 22 -9.98 -6.12 -8.12
N GLY A 23 -9.09 -5.45 -7.38
CA GLY A 23 -9.37 -4.15 -6.76
C GLY A 23 -9.73 -3.07 -7.76
N LEU A 24 -9.00 -3.01 -8.89
CA LEU A 24 -9.29 -2.10 -10.00
C LEU A 24 -10.68 -2.39 -10.60
N TYR A 25 -11.00 -3.66 -10.82
CA TYR A 25 -12.31 -4.04 -11.34
C TYR A 25 -13.45 -3.70 -10.38
N GLU A 26 -13.35 -4.06 -9.10
CA GLU A 26 -14.39 -3.76 -8.10
C GLU A 26 -14.54 -2.24 -7.87
N SER A 27 -13.43 -1.49 -7.82
CA SER A 27 -13.46 -0.05 -7.56
C SER A 27 -13.93 0.76 -8.77
N SER A 28 -13.34 0.55 -9.95
CA SER A 28 -13.61 1.40 -11.13
C SER A 28 -14.87 1.00 -11.89
N ARG A 29 -15.11 -0.32 -12.05
CA ARG A 29 -16.23 -0.83 -12.86
C ARG A 29 -17.49 -1.01 -12.03
N LYS A 30 -17.38 -1.58 -10.82
CA LYS A 30 -18.54 -1.84 -9.95
C LYS A 30 -18.82 -0.73 -8.94
N GLY A 31 -17.92 0.24 -8.76
CA GLY A 31 -18.09 1.32 -7.79
C GLY A 31 -18.02 0.84 -6.33
N ARG A 32 -17.45 -0.33 -6.07
CA ARG A 32 -17.40 -1.01 -4.76
C ARG A 32 -16.09 -0.75 -4.02
N ALA A 33 -15.55 0.46 -4.17
CA ALA A 33 -14.26 0.82 -3.57
C ALA A 33 -14.25 0.71 -2.04
N PHE A 34 -15.40 0.91 -1.39
CA PHE A 34 -15.58 0.82 0.07
C PHE A 34 -16.03 -0.55 0.58
N THR A 35 -16.17 -1.55 -0.30
CA THR A 35 -16.59 -2.88 0.15
C THR A 35 -15.42 -3.59 0.84
N ASP A 36 -15.69 -4.08 2.04
CA ASP A 36 -14.69 -4.69 2.92
C ASP A 36 -14.03 -5.95 2.33
N THR A 37 -12.76 -6.15 2.69
CA THR A 37 -11.93 -7.27 2.28
C THR A 37 -11.25 -7.93 3.47
N ILE A 38 -12.04 -8.57 4.34
CA ILE A 38 -11.58 -9.18 5.61
C ILE A 38 -10.33 -10.06 5.43
N PHE A 39 -10.29 -10.90 4.39
CA PHE A 39 -9.18 -11.83 4.15
C PHE A 39 -7.88 -11.16 3.65
N LEU A 40 -7.92 -9.88 3.26
CA LEU A 40 -6.77 -9.12 2.77
C LEU A 40 -6.20 -8.15 3.81
N GLY A 41 -6.77 -8.13 5.02
CA GLY A 41 -6.35 -7.20 6.07
C GLY A 41 -4.87 -7.34 6.45
N TRP A 42 -4.29 -8.53 6.35
CA TRP A 42 -2.86 -8.76 6.62
C TRP A 42 -1.91 -8.10 5.59
N LEU A 43 -2.45 -7.67 4.44
CA LEU A 43 -1.77 -6.82 3.45
C LEU A 43 -2.04 -5.32 3.68
N GLY A 44 -2.72 -4.96 4.77
CA GLY A 44 -3.22 -3.60 5.03
C GLY A 44 -4.36 -3.18 4.09
N ILE A 45 -4.97 -4.13 3.37
CA ILE A 45 -6.08 -3.92 2.43
C ILE A 45 -7.38 -4.21 3.17
N PHE A 46 -8.08 -3.15 3.60
CA PHE A 46 -9.34 -3.29 4.33
C PHE A 46 -10.56 -3.15 3.42
N VAL A 47 -10.44 -2.42 2.31
CA VAL A 47 -11.47 -2.29 1.28
C VAL A 47 -10.90 -2.50 -0.13
N TRP A 48 -11.74 -2.76 -1.14
CA TRP A 48 -11.26 -2.98 -2.52
C TRP A 48 -10.49 -1.81 -3.12
N GLY A 49 -10.75 -0.57 -2.68
CA GLY A 49 -9.95 0.57 -3.11
C GLY A 49 -8.50 0.48 -2.64
N ASP A 50 -8.25 -0.10 -1.46
CA ASP A 50 -6.89 -0.27 -0.95
C ASP A 50 -6.07 -1.19 -1.86
N ALA A 51 -6.70 -2.22 -2.41
CA ALA A 51 -6.06 -3.19 -3.29
C ALA A 51 -5.50 -2.56 -4.57
N VAL A 52 -6.10 -1.46 -5.04
CA VAL A 52 -5.63 -0.72 -6.22
C VAL A 52 -4.26 -0.10 -6.00
N VAL A 53 -3.93 0.30 -4.76
CA VAL A 53 -2.67 0.95 -4.41
C VAL A 53 -1.70 -0.02 -3.76
N PHE A 54 -2.16 -0.77 -2.75
CA PHE A 54 -1.31 -1.70 -2.03
C PHE A 54 -0.97 -2.95 -2.83
N GLY A 55 -1.81 -3.38 -3.78
CA GLY A 55 -1.48 -4.49 -4.68
C GLY A 55 -0.20 -4.22 -5.50
N PRO A 56 -0.12 -3.12 -6.27
CA PRO A 56 1.11 -2.72 -6.95
C PRO A 56 2.30 -2.49 -6.01
N PHE A 57 2.07 -1.88 -4.85
CA PHE A 57 3.12 -1.71 -3.84
C PHE A 57 3.70 -3.05 -3.39
N TRP A 58 2.87 -4.03 -3.03
CA TRP A 58 3.30 -5.35 -2.59
C TRP A 58 3.96 -6.15 -3.69
N PHE A 59 3.48 -6.03 -4.94
CA PHE A 59 4.15 -6.58 -6.10
C PHE A 59 5.57 -6.02 -6.24
N LEU A 60 5.73 -4.70 -6.23
CA LEU A 60 7.03 -4.04 -6.36
C LEU A 60 7.97 -4.40 -5.20
N ALA A 61 7.47 -4.39 -3.96
CA ALA A 61 8.23 -4.79 -2.77
C ALA A 61 8.78 -6.21 -2.90
N ALA A 62 7.94 -7.18 -3.25
CA ALA A 62 8.36 -8.56 -3.43
C ALA A 62 9.29 -8.73 -4.63
N PHE A 63 9.01 -8.05 -5.74
CA PHE A 63 9.82 -8.11 -6.95
C PHE A 63 11.22 -7.53 -6.74
N ILE A 64 11.34 -6.36 -6.10
CA ILE A 64 12.64 -5.75 -5.77
C ILE A 64 13.43 -6.64 -4.81
N THR A 65 12.77 -7.22 -3.81
CA THR A 65 13.39 -8.19 -2.89
C THR A 65 13.93 -9.41 -3.64
N LEU A 66 13.16 -9.96 -4.60
CA LEU A 66 13.60 -11.06 -5.45
C LEU A 66 14.84 -10.69 -6.25
N LEU A 67 14.84 -9.51 -6.89
CA LEU A 67 15.97 -9.02 -7.69
C LEU A 67 17.25 -8.87 -6.86
N LEU A 68 17.13 -8.32 -5.65
CA LEU A 68 18.26 -8.10 -4.74
C LEU A 68 18.67 -9.37 -3.97
N ARG A 69 17.86 -10.42 -4.03
CA ARG A 69 18.05 -11.69 -3.31
C ARG A 69 18.22 -11.52 -1.79
N ASP A 70 17.60 -10.48 -1.23
CA ASP A 70 17.69 -10.12 0.19
C ASP A 70 16.34 -10.30 0.88
N TRP A 71 16.17 -11.41 1.60
CA TRP A 71 14.95 -11.70 2.34
C TRP A 71 14.67 -10.70 3.47
N TYR A 72 15.71 -10.17 4.11
CA TYR A 72 15.55 -9.25 5.23
C TYR A 72 15.00 -7.91 4.77
N LEU A 73 15.32 -7.49 3.54
CA LEU A 73 14.69 -6.31 2.93
C LEU A 73 13.16 -6.43 2.92
N PHE A 74 12.61 -7.59 2.56
CA PHE A 74 11.16 -7.81 2.58
C PHE A 74 10.58 -7.77 3.99
N ALA A 75 11.28 -8.35 4.97
CA ALA A 75 10.87 -8.28 6.37
C ALA A 75 10.86 -6.83 6.90
N VAL A 76 11.87 -6.04 6.55
CA VAL A 76 11.94 -4.60 6.87
C VAL A 76 10.80 -3.85 6.19
N ILE A 77 10.51 -4.11 4.91
CA ILE A 77 9.37 -3.52 4.19
C ILE A 77 8.07 -3.82 4.92
N ILE A 78 7.81 -5.07 5.32
CA ILE A 78 6.61 -5.44 6.07
C ILE A 78 6.52 -4.68 7.39
N SER A 79 7.63 -4.60 8.13
CA SER A 79 7.67 -3.93 9.44
C SER A 79 7.37 -2.43 9.30
N VAL A 80 8.07 -1.74 8.40
CA VAL A 80 7.87 -0.30 8.14
C VAL A 80 6.48 -0.05 7.59
N PHE A 81 5.99 -0.90 6.68
CA PHE A 81 4.63 -0.81 6.15
C PHE A 81 3.59 -0.80 7.27
N TRP A 82 3.66 -1.75 8.20
CA TRP A 82 2.68 -1.84 9.27
C TRP A 82 2.75 -0.69 10.26
N VAL A 83 3.95 -0.16 10.54
CA VAL A 83 4.09 1.07 11.32
C VAL A 83 3.41 2.24 10.62
N VAL A 84 3.73 2.48 9.35
CA VAL A 84 3.18 3.62 8.59
C VAL A 84 1.66 3.46 8.40
N ARG A 85 1.19 2.25 8.06
CA ARG A 85 -0.23 1.93 7.88
C ARG A 85 -1.00 2.19 9.18
N SER A 86 -0.52 1.68 10.31
CA SER A 86 -1.20 1.80 11.60
C SER A 86 -1.26 3.25 12.09
N VAL A 87 -0.14 3.97 11.99
CA VAL A 87 -0.09 5.41 12.33
C VAL A 87 -1.03 6.21 11.42
N GLY A 88 -1.02 5.91 10.13
CA GLY A 88 -1.88 6.59 9.17
C GLY A 88 -3.38 6.34 9.39
N GLU A 89 -3.79 5.10 9.72
CA GLU A 89 -5.18 4.82 10.14
C GLU A 89 -5.53 5.54 11.43
N MET A 90 -4.65 5.50 12.43
CA MET A 90 -4.89 6.16 13.71
C MET A 90 -5.13 7.66 13.51
N ILE A 91 -4.29 8.33 12.72
CA ILE A 91 -4.43 9.75 12.39
C ILE A 91 -5.73 9.99 11.59
N TYR A 92 -6.05 9.13 10.62
CA TYR A 92 -7.29 9.24 9.85
C TYR A 92 -8.52 9.16 10.76
N TRP A 93 -8.64 8.12 11.58
CA TRP A 93 -9.78 7.94 12.49
C TRP A 93 -9.88 9.03 13.55
N PHE A 94 -8.74 9.49 14.07
CA PHE A 94 -8.71 10.63 14.98
C PHE A 94 -9.29 11.89 14.31
N ASN A 95 -8.83 12.23 13.11
CA ASN A 95 -9.35 13.40 12.40
C ASN A 95 -10.82 13.23 11.98
N GLN A 96 -11.24 12.01 11.66
CA GLN A 96 -12.64 11.71 11.33
C GLN A 96 -13.58 11.95 12.53
N GLN A 97 -13.09 11.76 13.76
CA GLN A 97 -13.85 11.97 14.99
C GLN A 97 -13.82 13.42 15.48
N PHE A 98 -12.68 14.11 15.34
CA PHE A 98 -12.43 15.38 16.03
C PHE A 98 -12.27 16.60 15.10
N SER A 99 -12.25 16.42 13.77
CA SER A 99 -12.11 17.53 12.82
C SER A 99 -13.27 17.61 11.83
N PRO A 100 -13.78 18.82 11.50
CA PRO A 100 -14.72 18.97 10.40
C PRO A 100 -14.07 18.56 9.08
N LEU A 101 -14.81 17.84 8.24
CA LEU A 101 -14.35 17.41 6.92
C LEU A 101 -14.48 18.56 5.91
N ARG A 102 -13.34 19.16 5.56
CA ARG A 102 -13.24 20.15 4.47
C ARG A 102 -12.29 19.62 3.41
N ARG A 103 -12.85 19.08 2.32
CA ARG A 103 -12.10 18.46 1.22
C ARG A 103 -12.40 19.19 -0.09
N ASN A 104 -11.51 19.08 -1.07
CA ASN A 104 -11.85 19.54 -2.42
C ASN A 104 -12.97 18.66 -3.00
N PRO A 105 -13.68 19.11 -4.04
CA PRO A 105 -14.59 18.26 -4.77
C PRO A 105 -13.85 17.05 -5.37
N PRO A 106 -14.34 15.81 -5.18
CA PRO A 106 -13.64 14.61 -5.63
C PRO A 106 -13.50 14.55 -7.16
N GLU A 107 -14.43 15.13 -7.92
CA GLU A 107 -14.38 15.12 -9.39
C GLU A 107 -13.21 15.93 -9.96
N LYS A 108 -12.63 16.85 -9.16
CA LYS A 108 -11.48 17.66 -9.55
C LYS A 108 -10.14 16.95 -9.31
N MET A 109 -10.16 15.76 -8.72
CA MET A 109 -8.95 15.01 -8.36
C MET A 109 -8.46 14.17 -9.56
N ARG A 110 -7.14 14.09 -9.76
CA ARG A 110 -6.54 13.44 -10.96
C ARG A 110 -6.91 11.95 -11.10
N CYS A 111 -7.16 11.27 -9.98
CA CYS A 111 -7.45 9.83 -9.96
C CYS A 111 -8.95 9.50 -9.81
N TYR A 112 -9.84 10.46 -10.02
CA TYR A 112 -11.30 10.25 -9.88
C TYR A 112 -11.85 9.14 -10.79
N GLY A 113 -11.26 8.95 -11.98
CA GLY A 113 -11.65 7.86 -12.89
C GLY A 113 -11.37 6.45 -12.33
N LEU A 114 -10.36 6.32 -11.46
CA LEU A 114 -10.01 5.06 -10.79
C LEU A 114 -10.83 4.89 -9.50
N PHE A 115 -10.97 5.97 -8.75
CA PHE A 115 -11.69 6.04 -7.48
C PHE A 115 -12.85 7.03 -7.60
N LYS A 116 -14.02 6.53 -7.99
CA LYS A 116 -15.23 7.36 -8.05
C LYS A 116 -15.64 7.77 -6.63
N SER A 117 -16.32 8.90 -6.48
CA SER A 117 -16.80 9.46 -5.21
C SER A 117 -15.67 9.86 -4.22
N GLU A 118 -15.99 9.89 -2.92
CA GLU A 118 -15.06 10.16 -1.82
C GLU A 118 -13.88 9.16 -1.76
N ALA A 119 -13.95 8.05 -2.49
CA ALA A 119 -12.90 7.03 -2.49
C ALA A 119 -11.55 7.56 -2.95
N VAL A 120 -11.55 8.62 -3.77
CA VAL A 120 -10.32 9.25 -4.24
C VAL A 120 -9.46 9.74 -3.08
N TRP A 121 -10.06 10.25 -2.00
CA TRP A 121 -9.33 10.80 -0.86
C TRP A 121 -8.52 9.76 -0.11
N PHE A 122 -9.13 8.62 0.22
CA PHE A 122 -8.38 7.55 0.86
C PHE A 122 -7.35 6.94 -0.09
N GLY A 123 -7.64 6.87 -1.41
CA GLY A 123 -6.68 6.45 -2.43
C GLY A 123 -5.40 7.29 -2.42
N TYR A 124 -5.52 8.61 -2.31
CA TYR A 124 -4.37 9.51 -2.13
C TYR A 124 -3.65 9.27 -0.81
N GLN A 125 -4.39 9.11 0.29
CA GLN A 125 -3.82 8.84 1.61
C GLN A 125 -2.93 7.58 1.59
N ILE A 126 -3.45 6.46 1.11
CA ILE A 126 -2.71 5.20 1.08
C ILE A 126 -1.56 5.21 0.07
N PHE A 127 -1.69 5.96 -1.03
CA PHE A 127 -0.59 6.18 -1.95
C PHE A 127 0.59 6.88 -1.25
N TRP A 128 0.31 7.93 -0.50
CA TRP A 128 1.34 8.63 0.28
C TRP A 128 1.89 7.78 1.43
N GLN A 129 1.09 6.88 2.01
CA GLN A 129 1.61 5.87 2.95
C GLN A 129 2.63 4.95 2.25
N SER A 130 2.34 4.45 1.05
CA SER A 130 3.30 3.63 0.27
C SER A 130 4.58 4.40 -0.06
N VAL A 131 4.48 5.67 -0.45
CA VAL A 131 5.65 6.54 -0.69
C VAL A 131 6.45 6.74 0.60
N CYS A 132 5.79 6.97 1.73
CA CYS A 132 6.43 7.12 3.04
C CYS A 132 7.22 5.87 3.42
N VAL A 133 6.65 4.67 3.20
CA VAL A 133 7.37 3.41 3.45
C VAL A 133 8.64 3.32 2.61
N ALA A 134 8.55 3.59 1.30
CA ALA A 134 9.72 3.58 0.41
C ALA A 134 10.77 4.62 0.83
N ALA A 135 10.34 5.81 1.26
CA ALA A 135 11.22 6.87 1.73
C ALA A 135 11.93 6.51 3.03
N VAL A 136 11.24 5.90 4.00
CA VAL A 136 11.83 5.44 5.27
C VAL A 136 12.89 4.38 5.00
N ILE A 137 12.60 3.38 4.17
CA ILE A 137 13.57 2.32 3.82
C ILE A 137 14.79 2.91 3.11
N SER A 138 14.57 3.81 2.14
CA SER A 138 15.66 4.49 1.44
C SER A 138 16.51 5.33 2.39
N SER A 139 15.87 6.01 3.35
CA SER A 139 16.57 6.80 4.37
C SER A 139 17.44 5.93 5.27
N ILE A 140 16.93 4.78 5.73
CA ILE A 140 17.71 3.81 6.52
C ILE A 140 18.94 3.36 5.73
N TYR A 141 18.76 3.02 4.45
CA TYR A 141 19.85 2.62 3.56
C TYR A 141 20.91 3.72 3.42
N PHE A 142 20.50 4.94 3.06
CA PHE A 142 21.45 6.05 2.85
C PHE A 142 22.17 6.47 4.13
N VAL A 143 21.51 6.46 5.28
CA VAL A 143 22.15 6.72 6.58
C VAL A 143 23.20 5.66 6.89
N HIS A 144 22.87 4.37 6.70
CA HIS A 144 23.83 3.28 6.90
C HIS A 144 25.05 3.44 5.96
N THR A 145 24.83 3.72 4.68
CA THR A 145 25.91 3.95 3.71
C THR A 145 26.75 5.18 4.05
N TRP A 146 26.16 6.24 4.59
CA TRP A 146 26.88 7.43 5.03
C TRP A 146 27.80 7.15 6.21
N LEU A 147 27.31 6.43 7.23
CA LEU A 147 28.08 6.09 8.43
C LEU A 147 29.15 5.00 8.20
N SER A 148 29.03 4.24 7.11
CA SER A 148 30.01 3.20 6.73
C SER A 148 31.16 3.73 5.86
N LYS A 149 31.18 5.04 5.57
CA LYS A 149 32.28 5.72 4.88
C LYS A 149 33.20 6.38 5.90
#